data_AF-A0A6V8KBN5-F1
#
_entry.id   AF-A0A6V8KBN5-F1
#
_cell.length_a   1.000
_cell.length_b   1.000
_cell.length_c   1.000
_cell.angle_alpha   90.00
_cell.angle_beta   90.00
_cell.angle_gamma   90.00
#
_symmetry.space_group_name_H-M   'P 1'
#
loop_
_entity.id
_entity.type
_entity.pdbx_description
1 polymer ?
#
loop_
_entity_poly.entity_id
_entity_poly.type
_entity_poly.pdbx_seq_one_letter_code
_entity_poly.pdbx_strand_id
1 'polypeptide(L)'
;MIKKTRSRPWALAGGQEPEPNQVVVFPGTEREARVSTKRTRVEVGDRVTLLTAGGGGHGAPGERDPDAVREDVAEGFVSAEAARDVYGVTGDV
;
A
#
# COMPACT_ATOMS: atom_id res chain seq x y z
N MET A 1 17.95 -1.26 6.28
CA MET A 1 17.67 -2.70 6.08
C MET A 1 16.15 -2.88 6.11
N ILE A 2 15.48 -2.97 4.96
CA ILE A 2 14.03 -3.27 4.93
C ILE A 2 13.84 -4.79 4.93
N LYS A 3 13.02 -5.26 5.88
CA LYS A 3 12.55 -6.65 6.00
C LYS A 3 11.05 -6.69 5.72
N LYS A 4 10.45 -7.89 5.78
CA LYS A 4 9.00 -8.10 5.55
C LYS A 4 8.55 -7.67 4.15
N THR A 5 9.33 -8.05 3.14
CA THR A 5 9.03 -7.83 1.71
C THR A 5 8.41 -9.05 1.03
N ARG A 6 7.98 -10.05 1.82
CA ARG A 6 7.41 -11.32 1.32
C ARG A 6 6.09 -11.63 2.00
N SER A 7 6.08 -11.58 3.33
CA SER A 7 4.88 -11.82 4.13
C SER A 7 4.05 -10.54 4.23
N ARG A 8 2.78 -10.63 3.84
CA ARG A 8 1.81 -9.55 4.04
C ARG A 8 1.55 -9.33 5.54
N PRO A 9 1.25 -8.11 5.98
CA PRO A 9 0.67 -7.88 7.30
C PRO A 9 -0.65 -8.63 7.45
N TRP A 10 -0.82 -9.29 8.60
CA TRP A 10 -2.01 -10.09 8.89
C TRP A 10 -3.20 -9.19 9.22
N ALA A 11 -4.39 -9.62 8.82
CA ALA A 11 -5.64 -8.94 9.09
C ALA A 11 -6.51 -9.75 10.07
N LEU A 12 -7.57 -9.13 10.58
CA LEU A 12 -8.46 -9.72 11.57
C LEU A 12 -9.93 -9.58 11.18
N ALA A 13 -10.75 -10.53 11.64
CA ALA A 13 -12.21 -10.46 11.58
C ALA A 13 -12.79 -10.11 10.19
N GLY A 14 -12.20 -10.65 9.11
CA GLY A 14 -12.63 -10.37 7.73
C GLY A 14 -11.99 -9.13 7.08
N GLY A 15 -11.03 -8.50 7.76
CA GLY A 15 -10.23 -7.41 7.22
C GLY A 15 -9.30 -7.85 6.08
N GLN A 16 -8.86 -6.87 5.29
CA GLN A 16 -7.95 -7.11 4.17
C GLN A 16 -6.48 -6.96 4.58
N GLU A 17 -5.62 -7.78 3.96
CA GLU A 17 -4.17 -7.72 4.11
C GLU A 17 -3.57 -6.80 3.05
N PRO A 18 -2.75 -5.80 3.42
CA PRO A 18 -2.10 -4.93 2.46
C PRO A 18 -0.90 -5.63 1.80
N GLU A 19 -0.34 -4.98 0.79
CA GLU A 19 0.95 -5.38 0.24
C GLU A 19 2.06 -5.33 1.30
N PRO A 20 3.05 -6.24 1.23
CA PRO A 20 4.21 -6.20 2.11
C PRO A 20 5.08 -4.98 1.77
N ASN A 21 6.12 -4.73 2.57
CA ASN A 21 7.09 -3.68 2.24
C ASN A 21 7.71 -3.96 0.86
N GLN A 22 7.89 -2.93 0.06
CA GLN A 22 8.54 -3.06 -1.25
C GLN A 22 9.77 -2.16 -1.33
N VAL A 23 10.83 -2.69 -1.94
CA VAL A 23 12.00 -1.90 -2.31
C VAL A 23 12.21 -2.12 -3.79
N VAL A 24 12.04 -1.05 -4.57
CA VAL A 24 12.26 -1.05 -6.01
C VAL A 24 13.51 -0.23 -6.28
N VAL A 25 14.56 -0.86 -6.79
CA VAL A 25 15.77 -0.16 -7.23
C VAL A 25 15.63 0.18 -8.72
N PHE A 26 16.02 1.39 -9.09
CA PHE A 26 16.07 1.90 -10.46
C PHE A 26 14.73 1.82 -11.24
N PRO A 27 13.61 2.25 -10.64
CA PRO A 27 12.29 2.10 -11.26
C PRO A 27 12.18 2.89 -12.58
N GLY A 28 11.66 2.23 -13.61
CA GLY A 28 11.51 2.79 -14.97
C GLY A 28 12.76 2.68 -15.84
N THR A 29 13.73 1.83 -15.47
CA THR A 29 14.95 1.58 -16.25
C THR A 29 15.14 0.08 -16.54
N GLU A 30 16.06 -0.27 -17.43
CA GLU A 30 16.43 -1.67 -17.69
C GLU A 30 17.06 -2.39 -16.48
N ARG A 31 17.47 -1.64 -15.45
CA ARG A 31 18.04 -2.16 -14.20
C ARG A 31 16.99 -2.36 -13.10
N GLU A 32 15.71 -2.10 -13.38
CA GLU A 32 14.65 -2.18 -12.37
C GLU A 32 14.62 -3.56 -11.69
N ALA A 33 14.62 -3.57 -10.35
CA ALA A 33 14.46 -4.79 -9.60
C ALA A 33 13.74 -4.58 -8.26
N ARG A 34 12.88 -5.54 -7.89
CA ARG A 34 12.33 -5.66 -6.55
C ARG A 34 13.31 -6.45 -5.67
N VAL A 35 13.73 -5.85 -4.57
CA VAL A 35 14.73 -6.42 -3.67
C VAL A 35 14.22 -6.45 -2.22
N SER A 36 14.83 -7.30 -1.41
CA SER A 36 14.64 -7.26 0.05
C SER A 36 15.83 -6.52 0.68
N THR A 37 16.49 -7.11 1.67
CA THR A 37 17.76 -6.60 2.18
C THR A 37 18.87 -6.95 1.19
N LYS A 38 19.29 -5.97 0.39
CA LYS A 38 20.40 -6.11 -0.58
C LYS A 38 21.30 -4.87 -0.55
N ARG A 39 22.61 -5.08 -0.70
CA ARG A 39 23.54 -3.99 -1.01
C ARG A 39 23.52 -3.76 -2.52
N THR A 40 23.24 -2.53 -2.92
CA THR A 40 23.12 -2.15 -4.32
C THR A 40 24.00 -0.91 -4.54
N ARG A 41 24.89 -0.97 -5.53
CA ARG A 41 25.66 0.20 -5.95
C ARG A 41 24.74 1.16 -6.69
N VAL A 42 24.79 2.43 -6.35
CA VAL A 42 23.97 3.50 -6.95
C VAL A 42 24.90 4.53 -7.56
N GLU A 43 24.46 5.14 -8.64
CA GLU A 43 25.16 6.24 -9.32
C GLU A 43 24.33 7.53 -9.21
N VAL A 44 24.93 8.68 -9.52
CA VAL A 44 24.20 9.96 -9.51
C VAL A 44 23.05 9.91 -10.52
N GLY A 45 21.85 10.25 -10.04
CA GLY A 45 20.62 10.22 -10.84
C GLY A 45 19.80 8.94 -10.70
N ASP A 46 20.34 7.88 -10.07
CA ASP A 46 19.56 6.68 -9.78
C ASP A 46 18.48 6.96 -8.72
N ARG A 47 17.32 6.29 -8.88
CA ARG A 47 16.23 6.33 -7.91
C ARG A 47 16.06 4.98 -7.21
N VAL A 48 15.78 5.02 -5.91
CA VAL A 48 15.32 3.86 -5.14
C VAL A 48 14.02 4.23 -4.47
N THR A 49 12.97 3.46 -4.72
CA THR A 49 11.66 3.66 -4.11
C THR A 49 11.46 2.64 -3.00
N LEU A 50 11.16 3.14 -1.80
CA LEU A 50 10.80 2.32 -0.64
C LEU A 50 9.32 2.55 -0.36
N LEU A 51 8.52 1.50 -0.49
CA LEU A 51 7.10 1.52 -0.14
C LEU A 51 6.92 0.75 1.17
N THR A 52 6.54 1.48 2.22
CA THR A 52 6.26 0.88 3.53
C THR A 52 4.85 0.34 3.55
N ALA A 53 4.68 -0.89 4.04
CA ALA A 53 3.39 -1.51 4.20
C ALA A 53 2.54 -0.79 5.25
N GLY A 54 1.23 -0.75 5.00
CA GLY A 54 0.23 -0.39 6.02
C GLY A 54 0.02 -1.52 7.05
N GLY A 55 -0.87 -1.27 8.00
CA GLY A 55 -1.39 -2.33 8.89
C GLY A 55 -2.41 -3.21 8.19
N GLY A 56 -2.62 -4.42 8.70
CA GLY A 56 -3.76 -5.25 8.28
C GLY A 56 -5.07 -4.69 8.80
N GLY A 57 -6.13 -4.83 8.01
CA GLY A 57 -7.46 -4.36 8.38
C GLY A 57 -8.11 -5.18 9.48
N HIS A 58 -9.15 -4.62 10.08
CA HIS A 58 -10.03 -5.30 11.03
C HIS A 58 -11.50 -5.11 10.62
N GLY A 59 -12.25 -6.21 10.52
CA GLY A 59 -13.65 -6.17 10.09
C GLY A 59 -13.80 -6.19 8.57
N ALA A 60 -14.99 -6.54 8.07
CA ALA A 60 -15.26 -6.50 6.64
C ALA A 60 -15.28 -5.03 6.15
N PRO A 61 -14.55 -4.65 5.10
CA PRO A 61 -14.48 -3.26 4.65
C PRO A 61 -15.85 -2.64 4.32
N GLY A 62 -16.79 -3.42 3.75
CA GLY A 62 -18.14 -2.96 3.45
C GLY A 62 -19.03 -2.65 4.67
N GLU A 63 -18.57 -2.98 5.89
CA GLU A 63 -19.24 -2.61 7.15
C GLU A 63 -18.69 -1.30 7.75
N ARG A 64 -17.64 -0.72 7.15
CA ARG A 64 -17.10 0.58 7.59
C ARG A 64 -18.11 1.68 7.31
N ASP A 65 -18.24 2.61 8.24
CA ASP A 65 -19.11 3.79 8.08
C ASP A 65 -18.74 4.56 6.79
N PRO A 66 -19.68 4.72 5.84
CA PRO A 66 -19.43 5.43 4.59
C PRO A 66 -18.92 6.86 4.80
N ASP A 67 -19.37 7.57 5.83
CA ASP A 67 -18.95 8.96 6.06
C ASP A 67 -17.49 9.03 6.52
N ALA A 68 -17.05 8.07 7.34
CA ALA A 68 -15.64 7.93 7.72
C ALA A 68 -14.77 7.60 6.50
N VAL A 69 -15.27 6.82 5.54
CA VAL A 69 -14.54 6.56 4.28
C VAL A 69 -14.45 7.81 3.42
N ARG A 70 -15.50 8.66 3.36
CA ARG A 70 -15.43 9.94 2.63
C ARG A 70 -14.38 10.87 3.24
N GLU A 71 -14.29 10.93 4.57
CA GLU A 71 -13.24 11.66 5.28
C GLU A 71 -11.85 11.10 4.94
N ASP A 72 -11.67 9.77 4.95
CA ASP A 72 -10.42 9.12 4.55
C ASP A 72 -10.02 9.47 3.10
N VAL A 73 -10.98 9.70 2.19
CA VAL A 73 -10.73 10.18 0.84
C VAL A 73 -10.31 11.65 0.82
N ALA A 74 -11.02 12.51 1.55
CA ALA A 74 -10.69 13.93 1.65
C ALA A 74 -9.27 14.16 2.22
N GLU A 75 -8.85 13.31 3.15
CA GLU A 75 -7.51 13.31 3.75
C GLU A 75 -6.45 12.61 2.88
N GLY A 76 -6.86 11.95 1.78
CA GLY A 76 -5.96 11.27 0.85
C GLY A 76 -5.41 9.92 1.34
N PHE A 77 -5.97 9.33 2.39
CA PHE A 77 -5.64 7.98 2.84
C PHE A 77 -6.24 6.90 1.95
N VAL A 78 -7.43 7.17 1.39
CA VAL A 78 -8.16 6.28 0.49
C VAL A 78 -8.38 7.00 -0.84
N SER A 79 -8.19 6.31 -1.96
CA SER A 79 -8.55 6.87 -3.26
C SER A 79 -10.06 6.76 -3.51
N ALA A 80 -10.63 7.63 -4.33
CA ALA A 80 -12.03 7.51 -4.76
C ALA A 80 -12.35 6.17 -5.45
N GLU A 81 -11.36 5.55 -6.09
CA GLU A 81 -11.45 4.19 -6.62
C GLU A 81 -11.57 3.15 -5.50
N ALA A 82 -10.67 3.19 -4.52
CA ALA A 82 -10.71 2.26 -3.39
C ALA A 82 -11.97 2.44 -2.53
N ALA A 83 -12.47 3.67 -2.36
CA ALA A 83 -13.74 3.95 -1.68
C ALA A 83 -14.90 3.17 -2.31
N ARG A 84 -14.95 3.08 -3.64
CA ARG A 84 -15.97 2.33 -4.38
C ARG A 84 -15.70 0.83 -4.34
N ASP A 85 -14.50 0.40 -4.72
CA ASP A 85 -14.21 -1.00 -5.00
C ASP A 85 -14.00 -1.83 -3.74
N VAL A 86 -13.46 -1.22 -2.66
CA VAL A 86 -13.15 -1.90 -1.40
C VAL A 86 -14.25 -1.68 -0.38
N TYR A 87 -14.71 -0.43 -0.22
CA TYR A 87 -15.66 -0.05 0.83
C TYR A 87 -17.11 0.05 0.35
N GLY A 88 -17.37 0.00 -0.95
CA GLY A 88 -18.74 0.07 -1.51
C GLY A 88 -19.39 1.46 -1.42
N VAL A 89 -18.62 2.52 -1.14
CA VAL A 89 -19.15 3.88 -1.03
C VAL A 89 -19.47 4.43 -2.41
N THR A 90 -20.69 4.92 -2.59
CA THR A 90 -21.20 5.48 -3.85
C THR A 90 -21.53 6.97 -3.70
N GLY A 91 -21.53 7.71 -4.81
CA GLY A 91 -21.73 9.16 -4.84
C GLY A 91 -20.43 9.96 -4.71
N ASP A 92 -20.52 11.26 -4.43
CA ASP A 92 -19.36 12.18 -4.45
C ASP A 92 -18.37 11.88 -3.31
N VAL A 93 -17.15 11.52 -3.70
CA VAL A 93 -15.95 11.29 -2.85
C VAL A 93 -14.77 12.04 -3.46
#